data_AF-A0A6I3DQM5-F1
#
_entry.id   AF-A0A6I3DQM5-F1
#
_cell.length_a   1.000
_cell.length_b   1.000
_cell.length_c   1.000
_cell.angle_alpha   90.00
_cell.angle_beta   90.00
_cell.angle_gamma   90.00
#
_symmetry.space_group_name_H-M   'P 1'
#
loop_
_entity.id
_entity.type
_entity.pdbx_description
1 polymer ?
#
loop_
_entity_poly.entity_id
_entity_poly.type
_entity_poly.pdbx_seq_one_letter_code
_entity_poly.pdbx_strand_id
1 'polypeptide(L)'
;MTTTPSQGIELPATRQLIDGEWSDAPIDLPTELENPNTGEVVARMKATSDDEVERVAAAAARVHDTGAWLNVPAEERAAILESVADALDAAAPRIAALEAFGSAAVIGTTGMLATVINGGSFRLAAGLLRQGRTMHKVDVELSQSDPKAQAEVHRLPWGPSLSLVPWNAPAPQGCHKIANSLAVGAPTILKPSEWAPYGTTVMAEVVSAALDAAGVPQGTFQVVQGNSHVGGMLVKDKRIRAISLTGGLAAGRAIAAVCAEDFKAAQLELGGNNPVVVLDDADLDFAANGIVELLTQLNGQWCRALGRLIVQGNIYDDLMAKVMDRLAQITLGDSLSPESDMGPMVHSAHLAMLRGRIDEYVSQGGVAHSSTPLPDLAGNFLAPTLITGVTSEAAQEEMFGPVATVHQVADDAEAVRVANGTPFGLEGYVFAGNEERGMAVARQVRAGGVKVNGSTMLSLNLMAPRPAWGLSGLGVEGTTETFDFFTNSRVVGVENFSAAGLKAVFG
;
A
#
# COMPACT_ATOMS: atom_id res chain seq x y z
N MET A 1 22.10 -30.41 10.22
CA MET A 1 21.87 -28.96 10.34
C MET A 1 22.11 -28.37 8.97
N THR A 2 21.07 -28.29 8.16
CA THR A 2 21.04 -27.50 6.92
C THR A 2 20.95 -26.04 7.34
N THR A 3 21.94 -25.23 6.97
CA THR A 3 21.90 -23.78 7.18
C THR A 3 20.75 -23.20 6.37
N THR A 4 19.79 -22.55 7.01
CA THR A 4 18.65 -21.91 6.35
C THR A 4 19.15 -20.72 5.50
N PRO A 5 18.65 -20.49 4.27
CA PRO A 5 19.10 -19.38 3.42
C PRO A 5 19.09 -18.01 4.12
N SER A 6 18.15 -17.80 5.04
CA SER A 6 18.07 -16.60 5.88
C SER A 6 19.25 -16.36 6.82
N GLN A 7 20.10 -17.36 7.11
CA GLN A 7 21.33 -17.15 7.89
C GLN A 7 22.43 -16.44 7.08
N GLY A 8 22.28 -16.31 5.76
CA GLY A 8 23.28 -15.71 4.88
C GLY A 8 23.00 -14.24 4.48
N ILE A 9 21.88 -13.66 4.88
CA ILE A 9 21.53 -12.28 4.52
C ILE A 9 22.13 -11.26 5.49
N GLU A 10 22.86 -10.28 4.97
CA GLU A 10 23.40 -9.17 5.76
C GLU A 10 22.34 -8.08 5.94
N LEU A 11 21.88 -7.90 7.19
CA LEU A 11 20.88 -6.90 7.53
C LEU A 11 21.53 -5.52 7.70
N PRO A 12 21.01 -4.46 7.04
CA PRO A 12 21.49 -3.11 7.26
C PRO A 12 21.07 -2.62 8.66
N ALA A 13 21.86 -1.69 9.22
CA ALA A 13 21.43 -0.94 10.39
C ALA A 13 20.15 -0.14 10.08
N THR A 14 19.30 0.08 11.09
CA THR A 14 18.13 0.95 10.95
C THR A 14 18.55 2.41 11.05
N ARG A 15 18.74 3.05 9.89
CA ARG A 15 19.27 4.41 9.77
C ARG A 15 18.18 5.44 9.46
N GLN A 16 18.46 6.69 9.77
CA GLN A 16 17.62 7.85 9.49
C GLN A 16 18.38 8.89 8.67
N LEU A 17 17.65 9.67 7.88
CA LEU A 17 18.17 10.75 7.05
C LEU A 17 17.51 12.06 7.48
N ILE A 18 18.29 12.96 8.05
CA ILE A 18 17.81 14.24 8.59
C ILE A 18 18.65 15.35 7.99
N ASP A 19 18.01 16.23 7.22
CA ASP A 19 18.67 17.37 6.59
C ASP A 19 19.96 17.04 5.82
N GLY A 20 19.97 15.92 5.08
CA GLY A 20 21.12 15.46 4.30
C GLY A 20 22.16 14.65 5.08
N GLU A 21 21.94 14.40 6.38
CA GLU A 21 22.86 13.64 7.23
C GLU A 21 22.28 12.26 7.58
N TRP A 22 23.03 11.20 7.28
CA TRP A 22 22.71 9.83 7.67
C TRP A 22 23.27 9.50 9.06
N SER A 23 22.43 8.94 9.93
CA SER A 23 22.82 8.44 11.25
C SER A 23 22.02 7.20 11.60
N ASP A 24 22.49 6.43 12.59
CA ASP A 24 21.68 5.37 13.18
C ASP A 24 20.57 6.02 14.03
N ALA A 25 19.35 5.47 13.97
CA ALA A 25 18.28 5.97 14.82
C ALA A 25 18.62 5.72 16.30
N PRO A 26 18.63 6.77 17.16
CA PRO A 26 19.32 6.71 18.44
C PRO A 26 18.54 5.99 19.55
N ILE A 27 17.22 5.86 19.43
CA ILE A 27 16.37 5.31 20.48
C ILE A 27 16.13 3.82 20.25
N ASP A 28 16.48 2.98 21.22
CA ASP A 28 16.01 1.59 21.30
C ASP A 28 14.58 1.55 21.84
N LEU A 29 13.67 0.98 21.05
CA LEU A 29 12.32 0.65 21.51
C LEU A 29 12.34 -0.68 22.29
N PRO A 30 11.37 -0.90 23.19
CA PRO A 30 11.30 -2.14 23.99
C PRO A 30 11.02 -3.39 23.15
N THR A 31 10.46 -3.22 21.95
CA THR A 31 10.11 -4.31 21.05
C THR A 31 11.34 -4.79 20.27
N GLU A 32 11.54 -6.09 20.24
CA GLU A 32 12.59 -6.77 19.48
C GLU A 32 12.08 -7.15 18.09
N LEU A 33 12.97 -7.04 17.10
CA LEU A 33 12.81 -7.61 15.78
C LEU A 33 13.37 -9.03 15.80
N GLU A 34 12.66 -9.93 15.15
CA GLU A 34 13.00 -11.34 15.03
C GLU A 34 13.14 -11.74 13.57
N ASN A 35 13.95 -12.76 13.30
CA ASN A 35 13.94 -13.43 12.01
C ASN A 35 12.66 -14.26 11.94
N PRO A 36 11.70 -13.94 11.05
CA PRO A 36 10.41 -14.63 11.03
C PRO A 36 10.54 -16.11 10.63
N ASN A 37 11.65 -16.50 9.98
CA ASN A 37 11.95 -17.87 9.56
C ASN A 37 12.45 -18.77 10.70
N THR A 38 13.04 -18.19 11.75
CA THR A 38 13.65 -18.95 12.86
C THR A 38 13.08 -18.59 14.23
N GLY A 39 12.43 -17.44 14.38
CA GLY A 39 11.98 -16.88 15.65
C GLY A 39 13.10 -16.25 16.49
N GLU A 40 14.33 -16.20 15.99
CA GLU A 40 15.47 -15.64 16.72
C GLU A 40 15.48 -14.12 16.67
N VAL A 41 15.81 -13.48 17.79
CA VAL A 41 15.97 -12.02 17.87
C VAL A 41 17.16 -11.57 17.02
N VAL A 42 16.95 -10.56 16.17
CA VAL A 42 17.98 -10.01 15.27
C VAL A 42 18.41 -8.60 15.67
N ALA A 43 17.50 -7.78 16.20
CA ALA A 43 17.77 -6.40 16.57
C ALA A 43 16.68 -5.86 17.51
N ARG A 44 16.90 -4.70 18.11
CA ARG A 44 15.79 -3.89 18.66
C ARG A 44 15.22 -3.00 17.58
N MET A 45 13.91 -2.77 17.64
CA MET A 45 13.32 -1.69 16.86
C MET A 45 13.94 -0.35 17.28
N LYS A 46 14.13 0.52 16.31
CA LYS A 46 14.72 1.85 16.53
C LYS A 46 13.71 2.97 16.30
N ALA A 47 13.94 4.11 16.95
CA ALA A 47 13.16 5.31 16.71
C ALA A 47 14.06 6.56 16.62
N THR A 48 13.60 7.51 15.80
CA THR A 48 14.08 8.89 15.77
C THR A 48 13.69 9.59 17.07
N SER A 49 14.60 10.40 17.62
CA SER A 49 14.33 11.16 18.85
C SER A 49 13.38 12.34 18.60
N ASP A 50 12.67 12.80 19.63
CA ASP A 50 11.72 13.90 19.51
C ASP A 50 12.36 15.19 18.94
N ASP A 51 13.58 15.54 19.39
CA ASP A 51 14.34 16.70 18.90
C ASP A 51 14.72 16.56 17.41
N GLU A 52 15.00 15.34 16.98
CA GLU A 52 15.29 15.03 15.57
C GLU A 52 14.05 15.05 14.69
N VAL A 53 12.89 14.65 15.22
CA VAL A 53 11.60 14.80 14.52
C VAL A 53 11.31 16.29 14.25
N GLU A 54 11.58 17.16 15.22
CA GLU A 54 11.47 18.61 15.02
C GLU A 54 12.43 19.11 13.93
N ARG A 55 13.69 18.66 13.94
CA ARG A 55 14.68 19.01 12.89
C ARG A 55 14.21 18.61 11.51
N VAL A 56 13.61 17.42 11.37
CA VAL A 56 13.03 16.93 10.10
C VAL A 56 11.93 17.86 9.61
N ALA A 57 10.99 18.21 10.49
CA ALA A 57 9.88 19.09 10.12
C ALA A 57 10.36 20.51 9.77
N ALA A 58 11.35 21.04 10.50
CA ALA A 58 11.96 22.34 10.22
C ALA A 58 12.70 22.36 8.87
N ALA A 59 13.48 21.34 8.55
CA ALA A 59 14.18 21.23 7.27
C ALA A 59 13.21 21.13 6.09
N ALA A 60 12.15 20.33 6.23
CA ALA A 60 11.13 20.20 5.19
C ALA A 60 10.39 21.53 4.94
N ALA A 61 10.03 22.26 6.01
CA ALA A 61 9.42 23.57 5.89
C ALA A 61 10.35 24.59 5.21
N ARG A 62 11.64 24.60 5.54
CA ARG A 62 12.64 25.47 4.89
C ARG A 62 12.71 25.22 3.37
N VAL A 63 12.72 23.96 2.94
CA VAL A 63 12.72 23.63 1.50
C VAL A 63 11.44 24.09 0.81
N HIS A 64 10.28 23.95 1.48
CA HIS A 64 9.01 24.43 0.97
C HIS A 64 8.97 25.96 0.84
N ASP A 65 9.29 26.69 1.90
CA ASP A 65 9.15 28.15 1.99
C ASP A 65 10.07 28.89 1.02
N THR A 66 11.27 28.34 0.79
CA THR A 66 12.21 28.88 -0.21
C THR A 66 11.86 28.47 -1.65
N GLY A 67 10.97 27.49 -1.81
CA GLY A 67 10.66 26.88 -3.10
C GLY A 67 11.86 26.18 -3.75
N ALA A 68 12.89 25.82 -2.99
CA ALA A 68 14.17 25.34 -3.53
C ALA A 68 14.02 24.09 -4.42
N TRP A 69 13.05 23.22 -4.10
CA TRP A 69 12.70 22.07 -4.95
C TRP A 69 11.54 22.35 -5.93
N LEU A 70 10.51 23.06 -5.48
CA LEU A 70 9.35 23.40 -6.31
C LEU A 70 9.72 24.21 -7.57
N ASN A 71 10.72 25.08 -7.46
CA ASN A 71 11.16 25.96 -8.54
C ASN A 71 12.10 25.27 -9.55
N VAL A 72 12.56 24.05 -9.28
CA VAL A 72 13.27 23.24 -10.28
C VAL A 72 12.28 22.96 -11.42
N PRO A 73 12.61 23.22 -12.70
CA PRO A 73 11.70 22.98 -13.81
C PRO A 73 11.16 21.54 -13.85
N ALA A 74 9.90 21.34 -14.23
CA ALA A 74 9.26 20.03 -14.25
C ALA A 74 10.02 18.98 -15.09
N GLU A 75 10.61 19.42 -16.20
CA GLU A 75 11.45 18.62 -17.07
C GLU A 75 12.76 18.18 -16.39
N GLU A 76 13.39 19.07 -15.63
CA GLU A 76 14.60 18.76 -14.86
C GLU A 76 14.27 17.83 -13.68
N ARG A 77 13.16 18.06 -12.97
CA ARG A 77 12.68 17.11 -11.96
C ARG A 77 12.41 15.72 -12.55
N ALA A 78 11.84 15.64 -13.75
CA ALA A 78 11.61 14.36 -14.42
C ALA A 78 12.93 13.61 -14.70
N ALA A 79 13.95 14.31 -15.21
CA ALA A 79 15.28 13.72 -15.42
C ALA A 79 15.94 13.26 -14.11
N ILE A 80 15.79 14.01 -13.02
CA ILE A 80 16.29 13.62 -11.69
C ILE A 80 15.60 12.33 -11.22
N LEU A 81 14.27 12.24 -11.32
CA LEU A 81 13.53 11.04 -10.93
C LEU A 81 13.90 9.82 -11.79
N GLU A 82 14.19 10.02 -13.08
CA GLU A 82 14.70 8.96 -13.95
C GLU A 82 16.10 8.47 -13.49
N SER A 83 16.97 9.38 -13.03
CA SER A 83 18.28 8.97 -12.48
C SER A 83 18.16 8.19 -11.17
N VAL A 84 17.15 8.51 -10.34
CA VAL A 84 16.81 7.74 -9.14
C VAL A 84 16.32 6.34 -9.53
N ALA A 85 15.48 6.23 -10.57
CA ALA A 85 15.04 4.95 -11.09
C ALA A 85 16.21 4.07 -11.53
N ASP A 86 17.16 4.62 -12.31
CA ASP A 86 18.33 3.88 -12.77
C ASP A 86 19.21 3.37 -11.61
N ALA A 87 19.34 4.16 -10.54
CA ALA A 87 20.06 3.75 -9.34
C ALA A 87 19.35 2.62 -8.58
N LEU A 88 18.02 2.68 -8.50
CA LEU A 88 17.19 1.65 -7.86
C LEU A 88 17.18 0.32 -8.63
N ASP A 89 17.24 0.36 -9.96
CA ASP A 89 17.29 -0.86 -10.79
C ASP A 89 18.46 -1.77 -10.39
N ALA A 90 19.64 -1.18 -10.11
CA ALA A 90 20.82 -1.91 -9.68
C ALA A 90 20.69 -2.49 -8.25
N ALA A 91 19.94 -1.82 -7.36
CA ALA A 91 19.75 -2.23 -5.98
C ALA A 91 18.54 -3.17 -5.79
N ALA A 92 17.65 -3.27 -6.77
CA ALA A 92 16.38 -3.98 -6.68
C ALA A 92 16.50 -5.45 -6.21
N PRO A 93 17.48 -6.27 -6.66
CA PRO A 93 17.62 -7.64 -6.16
C PRO A 93 17.94 -7.70 -4.66
N ARG A 94 18.80 -6.80 -4.17
CA ARG A 94 19.15 -6.71 -2.74
C ARG A 94 17.94 -6.25 -1.93
N ILE A 95 17.21 -5.25 -2.42
CA ILE A 95 15.99 -4.77 -1.76
C ILE A 95 14.96 -5.89 -1.69
N ALA A 96 14.72 -6.64 -2.77
CA ALA A 96 13.77 -7.76 -2.80
C ALA A 96 14.10 -8.86 -1.77
N ALA A 97 15.37 -9.19 -1.59
CA ALA A 97 15.82 -10.12 -0.56
C ALA A 97 15.56 -9.59 0.86
N LEU A 98 15.85 -8.31 1.11
CA LEU A 98 15.58 -7.69 2.41
C LEU A 98 14.07 -7.53 2.69
N GLU A 99 13.27 -7.28 1.65
CA GLU A 99 11.80 -7.30 1.75
C GLU A 99 11.29 -8.71 2.07
N ALA A 100 11.86 -9.76 1.45
CA ALA A 100 11.46 -11.15 1.73
C ALA A 100 11.77 -11.55 3.17
N PHE A 101 12.94 -11.13 3.65
CA PHE A 101 13.33 -11.33 5.04
C PHE A 101 12.42 -10.55 6.00
N GLY A 102 12.27 -9.23 5.79
CA GLY A 102 11.58 -8.36 6.74
C GLY A 102 10.06 -8.51 6.76
N SER A 103 9.42 -8.71 5.61
CA SER A 103 7.96 -8.91 5.52
C SER A 103 7.54 -10.38 5.69
N ALA A 104 8.50 -11.29 5.68
CA ALA A 104 8.33 -12.75 5.60
C ALA A 104 7.72 -13.28 4.29
N ALA A 105 7.38 -12.43 3.33
CA ALA A 105 6.89 -12.87 2.02
C ALA A 105 7.99 -13.63 1.24
N VAL A 106 7.61 -14.63 0.47
CA VAL A 106 8.57 -15.42 -0.30
C VAL A 106 9.29 -14.60 -1.37
N ILE A 107 10.56 -14.90 -1.61
CA ILE A 107 11.45 -14.17 -2.53
C ILE A 107 10.92 -14.09 -3.96
N GLY A 108 10.16 -15.11 -4.40
CA GLY A 108 9.47 -15.06 -5.70
C GLY A 108 8.45 -13.92 -5.77
N THR A 109 7.72 -13.66 -4.69
CA THR A 109 6.75 -12.57 -4.60
C THR A 109 7.43 -11.22 -4.47
N THR A 110 8.43 -11.08 -3.59
CA THR A 110 9.13 -9.79 -3.43
C THR A 110 9.98 -9.44 -4.65
N GLY A 111 10.50 -10.44 -5.37
CA GLY A 111 11.15 -10.28 -6.67
C GLY A 111 10.18 -9.77 -7.74
N MET A 112 8.93 -10.25 -7.76
CA MET A 112 7.88 -9.70 -8.63
C MET A 112 7.56 -8.24 -8.26
N LEU A 113 7.38 -7.95 -6.97
CA LEU A 113 7.13 -6.59 -6.46
C LEU A 113 8.31 -5.63 -6.69
N ALA A 114 9.52 -6.16 -6.85
CA ALA A 114 10.69 -5.35 -7.19
C ALA A 114 10.52 -4.59 -8.51
N THR A 115 9.59 -4.99 -9.40
CA THR A 115 9.23 -4.22 -10.60
C THR A 115 8.67 -2.82 -10.29
N VAL A 116 8.01 -2.64 -9.14
CA VAL A 116 7.54 -1.32 -8.65
C VAL A 116 8.72 -0.42 -8.27
N ILE A 117 9.82 -1.03 -7.81
CA ILE A 117 11.07 -0.39 -7.40
C ILE A 117 11.99 -0.14 -8.61
N ASN A 118 12.09 -1.13 -9.52
CA ASN A 118 12.89 -1.17 -10.75
C ASN A 118 12.33 -0.20 -11.80
N GLY A 119 12.48 1.09 -11.48
CA GLY A 119 12.04 2.25 -12.23
C GLY A 119 10.55 2.39 -12.43
N GLY A 120 9.71 1.46 -11.97
CA GLY A 120 8.25 1.56 -12.07
C GLY A 120 7.73 2.90 -11.53
N SER A 121 7.85 3.14 -10.22
CA SER A 121 7.24 4.32 -9.59
C SER A 121 7.84 5.65 -10.05
N PHE A 122 9.17 5.74 -10.08
CA PHE A 122 9.89 6.98 -10.41
C PHE A 122 9.79 7.34 -11.89
N ARG A 123 9.89 6.38 -12.82
CA ARG A 123 9.72 6.66 -14.27
C ARG A 123 8.26 6.98 -14.59
N LEU A 124 7.28 6.36 -13.93
CA LEU A 124 5.87 6.76 -14.08
C LEU A 124 5.65 8.20 -13.64
N ALA A 125 6.16 8.59 -12.47
CA ALA A 125 6.03 9.96 -11.98
C ALA A 125 6.73 10.99 -12.89
N ALA A 126 7.93 10.66 -13.40
CA ALA A 126 8.62 11.45 -14.42
C ALA A 126 7.79 11.57 -15.71
N GLY A 127 7.18 10.46 -16.17
CA GLY A 127 6.29 10.44 -17.33
C GLY A 127 5.09 11.37 -17.17
N LEU A 128 4.48 11.44 -15.99
CA LEU A 128 3.38 12.37 -15.70
C LEU A 128 3.83 13.84 -15.77
N LEU A 129 5.06 14.16 -15.31
CA LEU A 129 5.63 15.50 -15.48
C LEU A 129 5.82 15.85 -16.96
N ARG A 130 6.37 14.94 -17.75
CA ARG A 130 6.59 15.11 -19.20
C ARG A 130 5.30 15.23 -19.99
N GLN A 131 4.20 14.65 -19.49
CA GLN A 131 2.85 14.81 -20.05
C GLN A 131 2.21 16.16 -19.69
N GLY A 132 2.92 17.05 -18.98
CA GLY A 132 2.41 18.38 -18.62
C GLY A 132 1.39 18.36 -17.48
N ARG A 133 1.36 17.30 -16.65
CA ARG A 133 0.32 17.15 -15.62
C ARG A 133 0.31 18.28 -14.58
N THR A 134 1.42 18.99 -14.41
CA THR A 134 1.54 20.09 -13.44
C THR A 134 0.97 21.42 -13.92
N MET A 135 0.74 21.61 -15.22
CA MET A 135 0.15 22.85 -15.75
C MET A 135 -0.58 22.60 -17.06
N HIS A 136 -1.81 23.09 -17.14
CA HIS A 136 -2.56 23.17 -18.40
C HIS A 136 -3.28 24.52 -18.52
N LYS A 137 -3.75 24.84 -19.72
CA LYS A 137 -4.53 26.06 -20.00
C LYS A 137 -5.99 25.72 -20.22
N VAL A 138 -6.88 26.58 -19.74
CA VAL A 138 -8.33 26.50 -19.94
C VAL A 138 -8.84 27.81 -20.51
N ASP A 139 -9.81 27.74 -21.42
CA ASP A 139 -10.37 28.93 -22.09
C ASP A 139 -11.23 29.75 -21.11
N VAL A 140 -11.19 31.08 -21.24
CA VAL A 140 -11.97 32.02 -20.42
C VAL A 140 -13.22 32.43 -21.20
N GLU A 141 -14.36 31.78 -20.91
CA GLU A 141 -15.61 31.95 -21.67
C GLU A 141 -16.17 33.38 -21.67
N LEU A 142 -15.89 34.19 -20.64
CA LEU A 142 -16.44 35.53 -20.45
C LEU A 142 -15.52 36.67 -20.93
N SER A 143 -14.40 36.37 -21.58
CA SER A 143 -13.50 37.41 -22.09
C SER A 143 -14.10 38.10 -23.31
N GLN A 144 -14.80 39.22 -23.09
CA GLN A 144 -15.39 40.03 -24.17
C GLN A 144 -14.34 40.80 -24.99
N SER A 145 -13.14 41.04 -24.44
CA SER A 145 -12.06 41.79 -25.10
C SER A 145 -11.11 40.90 -25.90
N ASP A 146 -10.98 39.62 -25.54
CA ASP A 146 -10.15 38.65 -26.26
C ASP A 146 -10.79 37.25 -26.21
N PRO A 147 -11.41 36.78 -27.30
CA PRO A 147 -12.03 35.45 -27.36
C PRO A 147 -11.02 34.29 -27.31
N LYS A 148 -9.71 34.56 -27.22
CA LYS A 148 -8.64 33.58 -27.01
C LYS A 148 -7.97 33.68 -25.62
N ALA A 149 -8.55 34.44 -24.70
CA ALA A 149 -8.00 34.51 -23.34
C ALA A 149 -8.02 33.13 -22.69
N GLN A 150 -6.89 32.74 -22.09
CA GLN A 150 -6.74 31.47 -21.37
C GLN A 150 -6.27 31.74 -19.95
N ALA A 151 -6.83 31.00 -18.99
CA ALA A 151 -6.32 30.90 -17.65
C ALA A 151 -5.36 29.70 -17.55
N GLU A 152 -4.34 29.81 -16.73
CA GLU A 152 -3.44 28.72 -16.41
C GLU A 152 -3.92 28.03 -15.13
N VAL A 153 -4.02 26.70 -15.20
CA VAL A 153 -4.32 25.84 -14.05
C VAL A 153 -3.04 25.12 -13.67
N HIS A 154 -2.48 25.50 -12.54
CA HIS A 154 -1.26 24.92 -11.95
C HIS A 154 -1.64 23.88 -10.91
N ARG A 155 -0.95 22.74 -10.87
CA ARG A 155 -1.00 21.78 -9.76
C ARG A 155 0.25 21.95 -8.90
N LEU A 156 0.06 22.40 -7.67
CA LEU A 156 1.13 22.73 -6.74
C LEU A 156 1.06 21.83 -5.52
N PRO A 157 2.20 21.50 -4.89
CA PRO A 157 2.19 20.65 -3.71
C PRO A 157 1.46 21.34 -2.56
N TRP A 158 0.75 20.56 -1.72
CA TRP A 158 0.10 21.11 -0.51
C TRP A 158 1.09 21.74 0.47
N GLY A 159 2.35 21.28 0.46
CA GLY A 159 3.39 21.58 1.43
C GLY A 159 4.30 20.38 1.61
N PRO A 160 5.13 20.36 2.68
CA PRO A 160 5.80 19.15 3.14
C PRO A 160 4.82 17.98 3.28
N SER A 161 5.24 16.80 2.82
CA SER A 161 4.44 15.59 2.83
C SER A 161 5.05 14.51 3.74
N LEU A 162 4.18 13.66 4.27
CA LEU A 162 4.54 12.49 5.06
C LEU A 162 3.98 11.23 4.40
N SER A 163 4.88 10.31 4.06
CA SER A 163 4.56 8.98 3.56
C SER A 163 4.80 7.94 4.65
N LEU A 164 3.72 7.29 5.09
CA LEU A 164 3.73 6.22 6.10
C LEU A 164 3.42 4.91 5.37
N VAL A 165 4.33 3.93 5.47
CA VAL A 165 4.21 2.64 4.74
C VAL A 165 4.21 1.44 5.68
N PRO A 166 3.45 0.37 5.36
CA PRO A 166 3.27 -0.82 6.19
C PRO A 166 4.46 -1.76 6.04
N TRP A 167 4.44 -2.88 6.75
CA TRP A 167 5.52 -3.88 6.74
C TRP A 167 5.39 -4.98 5.68
N ASN A 168 4.24 -5.11 5.00
CA ASN A 168 4.02 -6.21 4.05
C ASN A 168 4.60 -5.98 2.65
N ALA A 169 4.80 -4.71 2.25
CA ALA A 169 5.56 -4.33 1.06
C ALA A 169 6.18 -2.91 1.23
N PRO A 170 7.01 -2.70 2.27
CA PRO A 170 7.45 -1.38 2.70
C PRO A 170 8.22 -0.62 1.61
N ALA A 171 9.18 -1.22 0.92
CA ALA A 171 9.98 -0.51 -0.08
C ALA A 171 9.19 -0.20 -1.37
N PRO A 172 8.43 -1.15 -1.98
CA PRO A 172 7.57 -0.85 -3.12
C PRO A 172 6.58 0.28 -2.85
N GLN A 173 5.92 0.27 -1.68
CA GLN A 173 4.98 1.32 -1.32
C GLN A 173 5.68 2.65 -1.01
N GLY A 174 6.86 2.59 -0.41
CA GLY A 174 7.73 3.76 -0.21
C GLY A 174 8.03 4.44 -1.53
N CYS A 175 8.56 3.70 -2.51
CA CYS A 175 8.83 4.19 -3.85
C CYS A 175 7.60 4.84 -4.50
N HIS A 176 6.44 4.17 -4.45
CA HIS A 176 5.20 4.69 -5.03
C HIS A 176 4.83 6.07 -4.46
N LYS A 177 4.82 6.22 -3.14
CA LYS A 177 4.41 7.48 -2.49
C LYS A 177 5.46 8.59 -2.67
N ILE A 178 6.74 8.29 -2.43
CA ILE A 178 7.78 9.32 -2.48
C ILE A 178 8.06 9.81 -3.90
N ALA A 179 7.97 8.93 -4.91
CA ALA A 179 8.15 9.33 -6.31
C ALA A 179 7.12 10.39 -6.72
N ASN A 180 5.84 10.17 -6.37
CA ASN A 180 4.76 11.10 -6.68
C ASN A 180 4.89 12.42 -5.90
N SER A 181 5.23 12.35 -4.61
CA SER A 181 5.44 13.54 -3.78
C SER A 181 6.62 14.40 -4.27
N LEU A 182 7.75 13.77 -4.59
CA LEU A 182 8.92 14.47 -5.14
C LEU A 182 8.61 15.06 -6.52
N ALA A 183 7.86 14.37 -7.37
CA ALA A 183 7.52 14.85 -8.71
C ALA A 183 6.74 16.17 -8.68
N VAL A 184 5.79 16.30 -7.76
CA VAL A 184 5.00 17.52 -7.61
C VAL A 184 5.77 18.66 -6.95
N GLY A 185 7.02 18.45 -6.54
CA GLY A 185 7.87 19.46 -5.92
C GLY A 185 7.72 19.58 -4.40
N ALA A 186 7.13 18.57 -3.72
CA ALA A 186 6.97 18.59 -2.27
C ALA A 186 8.25 18.09 -1.54
N PRO A 187 8.68 18.76 -0.46
CA PRO A 187 9.57 18.15 0.53
C PRO A 187 8.90 16.90 1.10
N THR A 188 9.61 15.78 1.11
CA THR A 188 9.02 14.45 1.33
C THR A 188 9.69 13.76 2.50
N ILE A 189 8.88 13.36 3.49
CA ILE A 189 9.31 12.61 4.67
C ILE A 189 8.77 11.18 4.56
N LEU A 190 9.63 10.18 4.69
CA LEU A 190 9.24 8.76 4.72
C LEU A 190 9.40 8.22 6.15
N LYS A 191 8.37 7.54 6.65
CA LYS A 191 8.46 6.68 7.85
C LYS A 191 8.04 5.25 7.50
N PRO A 192 8.98 4.32 7.33
CA PRO A 192 8.62 2.92 7.14
C PRO A 192 8.04 2.31 8.43
N SER A 193 7.42 1.14 8.29
CA SER A 193 7.03 0.33 9.44
C SER A 193 8.27 -0.15 10.17
N GLU A 194 8.27 0.02 11.49
CA GLU A 194 9.31 -0.44 12.39
C GLU A 194 9.50 -1.97 12.37
N TRP A 195 8.51 -2.73 11.89
CA TRP A 195 8.55 -4.19 11.76
C TRP A 195 9.37 -4.72 10.59
N ALA A 196 9.58 -3.92 9.53
CA ALA A 196 10.30 -4.35 8.34
C ALA A 196 11.15 -3.20 7.72
N PRO A 197 12.15 -2.69 8.45
CA PRO A 197 12.89 -1.48 8.05
C PRO A 197 14.00 -1.72 7.02
N TYR A 198 14.33 -2.97 6.72
CA TYR A 198 15.59 -3.31 6.05
C TYR A 198 15.64 -2.90 4.57
N GLY A 199 14.66 -3.36 3.77
CA GLY A 199 14.60 -3.03 2.35
C GLY A 199 14.36 -1.54 2.11
N THR A 200 13.54 -0.90 2.95
CA THR A 200 13.29 0.55 2.91
C THR A 200 14.51 1.39 3.25
N THR A 201 15.35 0.95 4.18
CA THR A 201 16.61 1.67 4.50
C THR A 201 17.53 1.70 3.28
N VAL A 202 17.77 0.54 2.64
CA VAL A 202 18.62 0.48 1.44
C VAL A 202 18.01 1.28 0.28
N MET A 203 16.70 1.17 0.07
CA MET A 203 15.98 1.97 -0.92
C MET A 203 16.18 3.48 -0.68
N ALA A 204 16.04 3.93 0.56
CA ALA A 204 16.21 5.33 0.90
C ALA A 204 17.66 5.83 0.75
N GLU A 205 18.66 5.01 1.09
CA GLU A 205 20.08 5.34 0.86
C GLU A 205 20.36 5.56 -0.64
N VAL A 206 19.82 4.68 -1.49
CA VAL A 206 19.95 4.80 -2.96
C VAL A 206 19.26 6.05 -3.49
N VAL A 207 18.02 6.31 -3.05
CA VAL A 207 17.26 7.52 -3.43
C VAL A 207 18.02 8.78 -2.99
N SER A 208 18.47 8.84 -1.74
CA SER A 208 19.23 9.98 -1.21
C SER A 208 20.49 10.23 -2.03
N ALA A 209 21.30 9.19 -2.29
CA ALA A 209 22.54 9.34 -3.02
C ALA A 209 22.32 9.85 -4.46
N ALA A 210 21.26 9.40 -5.13
CA ALA A 210 20.91 9.87 -6.47
C ALA A 210 20.42 11.33 -6.47
N LEU A 211 19.61 11.72 -5.48
CA LEU A 211 19.17 13.11 -5.30
C LEU A 211 20.36 14.03 -4.99
N ASP A 212 21.27 13.61 -4.11
CA ASP A 212 22.47 14.36 -3.75
C ASP A 212 23.40 14.54 -4.97
N ALA A 213 23.59 13.48 -5.77
CA ALA A 213 24.39 13.54 -7.00
C ALA A 213 23.79 14.50 -8.05
N ALA A 214 22.47 14.68 -8.04
CA ALA A 214 21.76 15.64 -8.88
C ALA A 214 21.72 17.07 -8.29
N GLY A 215 22.33 17.30 -7.12
CA GLY A 215 22.35 18.61 -6.48
C GLY A 215 21.01 19.05 -5.87
N VAL A 216 20.13 18.09 -5.56
CA VAL A 216 18.85 18.37 -4.90
C VAL A 216 19.10 18.93 -3.49
N PRO A 217 18.40 19.99 -3.06
CA PRO A 217 18.63 20.60 -1.75
C PRO A 217 18.41 19.63 -0.58
N GLN A 218 19.29 19.70 0.42
CA GLN A 218 19.13 18.96 1.69
C GLN A 218 17.80 19.28 2.36
N GLY A 219 17.16 18.25 2.94
CA GLY A 219 15.83 18.32 3.52
C GLY A 219 14.68 18.07 2.53
N THR A 220 14.96 17.95 1.22
CA THR A 220 13.94 17.62 0.21
C THR A 220 13.42 16.19 0.37
N PHE A 221 14.30 15.25 0.68
CA PHE A 221 13.94 13.89 1.06
C PHE A 221 14.53 13.57 2.43
N GLN A 222 13.71 13.01 3.31
CA GLN A 222 14.09 12.69 4.68
C GLN A 222 13.47 11.37 5.11
N VAL A 223 14.14 10.66 6.02
CA VAL A 223 13.67 9.38 6.55
C VAL A 223 13.76 9.40 8.05
N VAL A 224 12.64 9.09 8.70
CA VAL A 224 12.55 8.90 10.14
C VAL A 224 12.21 7.45 10.45
N GLN A 225 12.58 7.00 11.65
CA GLN A 225 12.33 5.65 12.13
C GLN A 225 11.46 5.70 13.38
N GLY A 226 10.76 4.61 13.66
CA GLY A 226 10.02 4.45 14.91
C GLY A 226 8.53 4.21 14.73
N ASN A 227 7.86 4.07 15.88
CA ASN A 227 6.48 3.60 15.96
C ASN A 227 5.44 4.73 15.79
N SER A 228 4.21 4.46 16.22
CA SER A 228 3.09 5.39 16.17
C SER A 228 3.35 6.72 16.91
N HIS A 229 4.29 6.79 17.85
CA HIS A 229 4.70 8.04 18.50
C HIS A 229 5.33 9.01 17.50
N VAL A 230 6.39 8.57 16.81
CA VAL A 230 7.09 9.38 15.79
C VAL A 230 6.15 9.77 14.65
N GLY A 231 5.35 8.81 14.16
CA GLY A 231 4.33 9.09 13.15
C GLY A 231 3.31 10.12 13.64
N GLY A 232 2.83 10.00 14.88
CA GLY A 232 1.87 10.91 15.49
C GLY A 232 2.41 12.33 15.67
N MET A 233 3.68 12.50 16.02
CA MET A 233 4.34 13.81 16.09
C MET A 233 4.30 14.52 14.72
N LEU A 234 4.73 13.83 13.67
CA LEU A 234 4.75 14.39 12.31
C LEU A 234 3.35 14.69 11.78
N VAL A 235 2.38 13.81 12.02
CA VAL A 235 0.98 14.04 11.58
C VAL A 235 0.38 15.26 12.26
N LYS A 236 0.71 15.54 13.53
CA LYS A 236 0.25 16.72 14.27
C LYS A 236 0.98 18.02 13.87
N ASP A 237 2.13 17.93 13.22
CA ASP A 237 2.93 19.10 12.89
C ASP A 237 2.29 19.97 11.81
N LYS A 238 1.95 21.22 12.11
CA LYS A 238 1.21 22.12 11.21
C LYS A 238 1.93 22.45 9.90
N ARG A 239 3.26 22.26 9.84
CA ARG A 239 4.05 22.47 8.62
C ARG A 239 3.81 21.37 7.60
N ILE A 240 3.45 20.16 8.03
CA ILE A 240 3.19 19.01 7.16
C ILE A 240 1.73 19.04 6.71
N ARG A 241 1.52 19.09 5.38
CA ARG A 241 0.21 19.38 4.77
C ARG A 241 -0.43 18.24 3.99
N ALA A 242 0.35 17.24 3.59
CA ALA A 242 -0.16 16.05 2.91
C ALA A 242 0.32 14.77 3.63
N ILE A 243 -0.62 13.92 4.05
CA ILE A 243 -0.35 12.66 4.75
C ILE A 243 -0.85 11.51 3.88
N SER A 244 0.06 10.67 3.39
CA SER A 244 -0.28 9.42 2.70
C SER A 244 0.08 8.24 3.60
N LEU A 245 -0.93 7.52 4.08
CA LEU A 245 -0.79 6.30 4.87
C LEU A 245 -1.23 5.11 4.03
N THR A 246 -0.42 4.06 4.06
CA THR A 246 -0.93 2.70 3.89
C THR A 246 -0.72 1.91 5.19
N GLY A 247 -1.77 1.29 5.71
CA GLY A 247 -1.67 0.54 6.98
C GLY A 247 -3.01 0.14 7.61
N GLY A 248 -2.99 -0.16 8.90
CA GLY A 248 -4.17 -0.66 9.61
C GLY A 248 -5.22 0.42 9.91
N LEU A 249 -6.48 -0.01 10.05
CA LEU A 249 -7.65 0.85 10.32
C LEU A 249 -7.47 1.75 11.56
N ALA A 250 -6.85 1.25 12.63
CA ALA A 250 -6.62 2.02 13.86
C ALA A 250 -5.73 3.25 13.61
N ALA A 251 -4.63 3.07 12.86
CA ALA A 251 -3.75 4.17 12.48
C ALA A 251 -4.46 5.14 11.52
N GLY A 252 -5.21 4.61 10.54
CA GLY A 252 -6.00 5.41 9.61
C GLY A 252 -7.00 6.32 10.31
N ARG A 253 -7.75 5.81 11.29
CA ARG A 253 -8.70 6.61 12.09
C ARG A 253 -8.01 7.69 12.90
N ALA A 254 -6.88 7.36 13.54
CA ALA A 254 -6.11 8.32 14.33
C ALA A 254 -5.58 9.47 13.46
N ILE A 255 -5.08 9.14 12.26
CA ILE A 255 -4.57 10.14 11.31
C ILE A 255 -5.71 10.97 10.73
N ALA A 256 -6.82 10.35 10.32
CA ALA A 256 -7.99 11.07 9.81
C ALA A 256 -8.52 12.11 10.80
N ALA A 257 -8.59 11.75 12.09
CA ALA A 257 -9.02 12.66 13.15
C ALA A 257 -8.10 13.88 13.27
N VAL A 258 -6.78 13.67 13.30
CA VAL A 258 -5.80 14.77 13.39
C VAL A 258 -5.81 15.63 12.11
N CYS A 259 -5.87 15.01 10.92
CA CYS A 259 -5.90 15.73 9.66
C CYS A 259 -7.12 16.65 9.53
N ALA A 260 -8.26 16.28 10.12
CA ALA A 260 -9.48 17.08 10.09
C ALA A 260 -9.36 18.40 10.88
N GLU A 261 -8.52 18.46 11.92
CA GLU A 261 -8.36 19.67 12.75
C GLU A 261 -7.73 20.83 11.96
N ASP A 262 -6.78 20.54 11.06
CA ASP A 262 -6.06 21.53 10.26
C ASP A 262 -6.34 21.40 8.74
N PHE A 263 -7.38 20.65 8.35
CA PHE A 263 -7.75 20.34 6.96
C PHE A 263 -6.55 19.91 6.10
N LYS A 264 -5.76 18.98 6.63
CA LYS A 264 -4.62 18.39 5.92
C LYS A 264 -5.13 17.44 4.84
N ALA A 265 -4.45 17.40 3.71
CA ALA A 265 -4.74 16.40 2.69
C ALA A 265 -4.39 15.01 3.26
N ALA A 266 -5.34 14.08 3.21
CA ALA A 266 -5.16 12.71 3.70
C ALA A 266 -5.51 11.70 2.60
N GLN A 267 -4.58 10.80 2.31
CA GLN A 267 -4.80 9.61 1.49
C GLN A 267 -4.52 8.41 2.37
N LEU A 268 -5.55 7.62 2.63
CA LEU A 268 -5.52 6.49 3.55
C LEU A 268 -5.91 5.25 2.75
N GLU A 269 -4.95 4.37 2.48
CA GLU A 269 -5.22 3.02 1.99
C GLU A 269 -5.13 2.07 3.17
N LEU A 270 -6.25 1.44 3.49
CA LEU A 270 -6.40 0.61 4.67
C LEU A 270 -6.82 -0.80 4.25
N GLY A 271 -6.83 -1.69 5.24
CA GLY A 271 -7.22 -3.07 5.08
C GLY A 271 -8.63 -3.32 4.56
N GLY A 272 -8.94 -4.60 4.36
CA GLY A 272 -10.22 -5.05 3.83
C GLY A 272 -10.60 -6.43 4.31
N ASN A 273 -11.90 -6.73 4.19
CA ASN A 273 -12.43 -8.08 4.37
C ASN A 273 -13.05 -8.55 3.04
N ASN A 274 -12.16 -8.78 2.08
CA ASN A 274 -12.49 -8.85 0.66
C ASN A 274 -13.30 -10.11 0.33
N PRO A 275 -14.45 -9.97 -0.37
CA PRO A 275 -15.24 -11.10 -0.79
C PRO A 275 -14.68 -11.78 -2.04
N VAL A 276 -14.65 -13.11 -2.03
CA VAL A 276 -14.52 -13.94 -3.23
C VAL A 276 -15.84 -14.66 -3.44
N VAL A 277 -16.58 -14.29 -4.48
CA VAL A 277 -17.86 -14.90 -4.85
C VAL A 277 -17.62 -15.97 -5.90
N VAL A 278 -18.13 -17.18 -5.69
CA VAL A 278 -18.12 -18.27 -6.68
C VAL A 278 -19.55 -18.63 -7.04
N LEU A 279 -19.92 -18.34 -8.29
CA LEU A 279 -21.25 -18.66 -8.84
C LEU A 279 -21.32 -20.15 -9.22
N ASP A 280 -22.53 -20.68 -9.26
CA ASP A 280 -22.81 -22.09 -9.51
C ASP A 280 -22.40 -22.60 -10.90
N ASP A 281 -22.15 -21.69 -11.85
CA ASP A 281 -21.66 -22.00 -13.19
C ASP A 281 -20.13 -21.89 -13.34
N ALA A 282 -19.41 -21.53 -12.27
CA ALA A 282 -17.97 -21.32 -12.31
C ALA A 282 -17.18 -22.59 -12.65
N ASP A 283 -16.08 -22.44 -13.38
CA ASP A 283 -15.05 -23.47 -13.48
C ASP A 283 -14.41 -23.65 -12.08
N LEU A 284 -14.72 -24.79 -11.43
CA LEU A 284 -14.29 -25.05 -10.07
C LEU A 284 -12.78 -25.23 -9.94
N ASP A 285 -12.10 -25.72 -10.97
CA ASP A 285 -10.64 -25.89 -10.92
C ASP A 285 -9.93 -24.53 -11.04
N PHE A 286 -10.45 -23.66 -11.88
CA PHE A 286 -9.98 -22.29 -12.00
C PHE A 286 -10.29 -21.46 -10.74
N ALA A 287 -11.52 -21.56 -10.22
CA ALA A 287 -11.92 -20.88 -8.98
C ALA A 287 -11.08 -21.36 -7.78
N ALA A 288 -10.84 -22.67 -7.64
CA ALA A 288 -10.02 -23.20 -6.55
C ALA A 288 -8.57 -22.70 -6.60
N ASN A 289 -7.96 -22.58 -7.80
CA ASN A 289 -6.63 -21.98 -7.94
C ASN A 289 -6.63 -20.52 -7.47
N GLY A 290 -7.60 -19.72 -7.92
CA GLY A 290 -7.69 -18.31 -7.56
C GLY A 290 -7.97 -18.09 -6.07
N ILE A 291 -8.79 -18.93 -5.45
CA ILE A 291 -9.04 -18.90 -4.00
C ILE A 291 -7.75 -19.14 -3.22
N VAL A 292 -6.99 -20.17 -3.61
CA VAL A 292 -5.72 -20.50 -2.96
C VAL A 292 -4.72 -19.36 -3.13
N GLU A 293 -4.56 -18.81 -4.33
CA GLU A 293 -3.69 -17.66 -4.59
C GLU A 293 -4.09 -16.47 -3.69
N LEU A 294 -5.37 -16.11 -3.63
CA LEU A 294 -5.84 -14.98 -2.81
C LEU A 294 -5.70 -15.20 -1.31
N LEU A 295 -5.68 -16.45 -0.85
CA LEU A 295 -5.49 -16.80 0.56
C LEU A 295 -4.00 -16.74 0.97
N THR A 296 -3.09 -17.09 0.06
CA THR A 296 -1.68 -17.35 0.41
C THR A 296 -0.69 -16.34 -0.15
N GLN A 297 -1.08 -15.53 -1.13
CA GLN A 297 -0.24 -14.46 -1.66
C GLN A 297 0.19 -13.50 -0.54
N LEU A 298 1.49 -13.16 -0.48
CA LEU A 298 2.10 -12.41 0.64
C LEU A 298 1.80 -13.04 2.02
N ASN A 299 1.66 -14.36 2.06
CA ASN A 299 1.29 -15.14 3.24
C ASN A 299 -0.08 -14.72 3.81
N GLY A 300 -0.99 -14.22 2.96
CA GLY A 300 -2.29 -13.66 3.37
C GLY A 300 -2.17 -12.29 4.09
N GLN A 301 -0.97 -11.76 4.26
CA GLN A 301 -0.69 -10.47 4.89
C GLN A 301 -0.82 -9.33 3.85
N TRP A 302 -1.95 -9.33 3.15
CA TRP A 302 -2.22 -8.45 2.02
C TRP A 302 -3.59 -7.82 2.17
N CYS A 303 -3.68 -6.49 2.03
CA CYS A 303 -4.93 -5.75 2.18
C CYS A 303 -6.05 -6.24 1.23
N ARG A 304 -5.67 -6.89 0.12
CA ARG A 304 -6.59 -7.44 -0.89
C ARG A 304 -6.75 -8.97 -0.81
N ALA A 305 -6.18 -9.60 0.23
CA ALA A 305 -6.31 -11.04 0.43
C ALA A 305 -7.78 -11.45 0.59
N LEU A 306 -8.05 -12.72 0.30
CA LEU A 306 -9.33 -13.35 0.57
C LEU A 306 -9.65 -13.26 2.07
N GLY A 307 -10.76 -12.59 2.43
CA GLY A 307 -11.29 -12.57 3.80
C GLY A 307 -12.57 -13.41 3.96
N ARG A 308 -13.44 -13.38 2.95
CA ARG A 308 -14.71 -14.11 2.93
C ARG A 308 -14.93 -14.81 1.59
N LEU A 309 -14.94 -16.14 1.61
CA LEU A 309 -15.32 -16.97 0.48
C LEU A 309 -16.84 -17.17 0.51
N ILE A 310 -17.52 -16.79 -0.56
CA ILE A 310 -18.98 -16.82 -0.71
C ILE A 310 -19.30 -17.74 -1.87
N VAL A 311 -20.01 -18.84 -1.62
CA VAL A 311 -20.17 -19.93 -2.59
C VAL A 311 -21.64 -20.29 -2.75
N GLN A 312 -22.11 -20.45 -3.99
CA GLN A 312 -23.47 -20.96 -4.23
C GLN A 312 -23.59 -22.44 -3.85
N GLY A 313 -24.69 -22.79 -3.19
CA GLY A 313 -24.79 -24.03 -2.40
C GLY A 313 -24.58 -25.35 -3.17
N ASN A 314 -24.95 -25.42 -4.45
CA ASN A 314 -24.87 -26.66 -5.24
C ASN A 314 -23.45 -27.07 -5.64
N ILE A 315 -22.47 -26.17 -5.57
CA ILE A 315 -21.05 -26.44 -5.89
C ILE A 315 -20.15 -26.46 -4.66
N TYR A 316 -20.71 -26.26 -3.47
CA TYR A 316 -19.94 -26.02 -2.24
C TYR A 316 -18.99 -27.17 -1.90
N ASP A 317 -19.49 -28.40 -1.81
CA ASP A 317 -18.69 -29.55 -1.37
C ASP A 317 -17.55 -29.84 -2.36
N ASP A 318 -17.83 -29.79 -3.67
CA ASP A 318 -16.87 -30.04 -4.74
C ASP A 318 -15.78 -28.95 -4.78
N LEU A 319 -16.17 -27.67 -4.63
CA LEU A 319 -15.22 -26.56 -4.57
C LEU A 319 -14.32 -26.67 -3.33
N MET A 320 -14.91 -26.94 -2.16
CA MET A 320 -14.15 -27.08 -0.92
C MET A 320 -13.14 -28.23 -1.01
N ALA A 321 -13.52 -29.38 -1.54
CA ALA A 321 -12.59 -30.49 -1.77
C ALA A 321 -11.40 -30.06 -2.66
N LYS A 322 -11.68 -29.41 -3.79
CA LYS A 322 -10.66 -28.90 -4.72
C LYS A 322 -9.72 -27.87 -4.10
N VAL A 323 -10.23 -27.00 -3.23
CA VAL A 323 -9.43 -26.00 -2.51
C VAL A 323 -8.54 -26.70 -1.47
N MET A 324 -9.10 -27.62 -0.67
CA MET A 324 -8.31 -28.35 0.33
C MET A 324 -7.22 -29.21 -0.31
N ASP A 325 -7.47 -29.84 -1.46
CA ASP A 325 -6.46 -30.60 -2.20
C ASP A 325 -5.28 -29.72 -2.63
N ARG A 326 -5.56 -28.50 -3.13
CA ARG A 326 -4.53 -27.53 -3.55
C ARG A 326 -3.76 -26.97 -2.37
N LEU A 327 -4.45 -26.63 -1.27
CA LEU A 327 -3.79 -26.20 -0.03
C LEU A 327 -2.83 -27.26 0.50
N ALA A 328 -3.15 -28.56 0.33
CA ALA A 328 -2.27 -29.65 0.74
C ALA A 328 -0.95 -29.72 -0.06
N GLN A 329 -0.90 -29.09 -1.23
CA GLN A 329 0.31 -29.04 -2.08
C GLN A 329 1.21 -27.85 -1.77
N ILE A 330 0.77 -26.90 -0.93
CA ILE A 330 1.56 -25.70 -0.61
C ILE A 330 2.78 -26.08 0.22
N THR A 331 3.96 -25.65 -0.24
CA THR A 331 5.20 -25.79 0.50
C THR A 331 5.43 -24.54 1.36
N LEU A 332 5.23 -24.69 2.67
CA LEU A 332 5.63 -23.68 3.66
C LEU A 332 7.12 -23.78 3.95
N GLY A 333 7.84 -22.66 3.92
CA GLY A 333 9.28 -22.68 4.17
C GLY A 333 9.92 -21.31 4.34
N ASP A 334 11.25 -21.30 4.34
CA ASP A 334 12.06 -20.07 4.49
C ASP A 334 11.71 -19.07 3.38
N SER A 335 11.42 -17.82 3.76
CA SER A 335 10.99 -16.76 2.83
C SER A 335 12.03 -16.42 1.76
N LEU A 336 13.30 -16.76 1.97
CA LEU A 336 14.38 -16.59 0.98
C LEU A 336 14.61 -17.83 0.12
N SER A 337 13.93 -18.96 0.41
CA SER A 337 14.01 -20.14 -0.42
C SER A 337 13.14 -19.99 -1.68
N PRO A 338 13.68 -20.22 -2.89
CA PRO A 338 12.88 -20.23 -4.12
C PRO A 338 11.94 -21.45 -4.21
N GLU A 339 12.08 -22.44 -3.32
CA GLU A 339 11.23 -23.63 -3.26
C GLU A 339 9.98 -23.43 -2.39
N SER A 340 9.88 -22.31 -1.67
CA SER A 340 8.74 -22.02 -0.80
C SER A 340 7.63 -21.31 -1.56
N ASP A 341 6.42 -21.85 -1.46
CA ASP A 341 5.21 -21.23 -2.02
C ASP A 341 4.68 -20.14 -1.08
N MET A 342 4.86 -20.31 0.23
CA MET A 342 4.43 -19.35 1.25
C MET A 342 5.38 -19.36 2.45
N GLY A 343 5.65 -18.17 2.99
CA GLY A 343 6.56 -17.96 4.12
C GLY A 343 5.85 -17.89 5.48
N PRO A 344 6.60 -17.58 6.56
CA PRO A 344 6.04 -17.39 7.89
C PRO A 344 5.25 -16.07 8.03
N MET A 345 4.61 -15.85 9.17
CA MET A 345 4.08 -14.55 9.55
C MET A 345 5.21 -13.60 9.94
N VAL A 346 4.99 -12.30 9.75
CA VAL A 346 6.02 -11.25 9.95
C VAL A 346 6.65 -11.27 11.34
N HIS A 347 5.87 -11.57 12.39
CA HIS A 347 6.37 -11.68 13.76
C HIS A 347 5.43 -12.49 14.66
N SER A 348 5.97 -12.98 15.77
CA SER A 348 5.36 -13.88 16.74
C SER A 348 4.09 -13.29 17.37
N ALA A 349 4.07 -11.99 17.66
CA ALA A 349 2.87 -11.32 18.16
C ALA A 349 1.71 -11.31 17.13
N HIS A 350 2.00 -11.21 15.82
CA HIS A 350 0.98 -11.28 14.78
C HIS A 350 0.47 -12.71 14.61
N LEU A 351 1.37 -13.70 14.66
CA LEU A 351 1.00 -15.11 14.69
C LEU A 351 0.09 -15.45 15.89
N ALA A 352 0.42 -14.94 17.08
CA ALA A 352 -0.39 -15.15 18.28
C ALA A 352 -1.77 -14.50 18.16
N MET A 353 -1.85 -13.29 17.57
CA MET A 353 -3.12 -12.62 17.27
C MET A 353 -3.98 -13.47 16.33
N LEU A 354 -3.41 -13.95 15.22
CA LEU A 354 -4.12 -14.80 14.25
C LEU A 354 -4.65 -16.09 14.87
N ARG A 355 -3.83 -16.78 15.67
CA ARG A 355 -4.26 -17.97 16.42
C ARG A 355 -5.41 -17.66 17.36
N GLY A 356 -5.32 -16.57 18.13
CA GLY A 356 -6.40 -16.13 19.01
C GLY A 356 -7.71 -15.83 18.26
N ARG A 357 -7.65 -15.26 17.05
CA ARG A 357 -8.83 -15.01 16.21
C ARG A 357 -9.43 -16.28 15.62
N ILE A 358 -8.59 -17.26 15.24
CA ILE A 358 -9.07 -18.58 14.84
C ILE A 358 -9.81 -19.24 16.01
N ASP A 359 -9.23 -19.23 17.22
CA ASP A 359 -9.84 -19.79 18.42
C ASP A 359 -11.16 -19.08 18.77
N GLU A 360 -11.22 -17.76 18.61
CA GLU A 360 -12.45 -16.97 18.78
C GLU A 360 -13.55 -17.47 17.84
N TYR A 361 -13.28 -17.62 16.55
CA TYR A 361 -14.28 -18.14 15.60
C TYR A 361 -14.69 -19.58 15.88
N VAL A 362 -13.76 -20.45 16.29
CA VAL A 362 -14.08 -21.82 16.70
C VAL A 362 -14.98 -21.83 17.93
N SER A 363 -14.75 -20.94 18.90
CA SER A 363 -15.61 -20.81 20.09
C SER A 363 -17.03 -20.36 19.77
N GLN A 364 -17.24 -19.72 18.61
CA GLN A 364 -18.55 -19.29 18.10
C GLN A 364 -19.27 -20.40 17.28
N GLY A 365 -18.73 -21.61 17.23
CA GLY A 365 -19.27 -22.73 16.46
C GLY A 365 -18.62 -22.90 15.09
N GLY A 366 -17.57 -22.12 14.80
CA GLY A 366 -16.77 -22.28 13.60
C GLY A 366 -15.96 -23.58 13.59
N VAL A 367 -15.67 -24.08 12.39
CA VAL A 367 -14.77 -25.22 12.16
C VAL A 367 -13.63 -24.77 11.27
N ALA A 368 -12.41 -24.87 11.77
CA ALA A 368 -11.19 -24.53 11.04
C ALA A 368 -10.73 -25.71 10.19
N HIS A 369 -10.54 -25.48 8.89
CA HIS A 369 -10.05 -26.43 7.90
C HIS A 369 -8.68 -25.99 7.41
N SER A 370 -7.68 -26.86 7.54
CA SER A 370 -6.34 -26.66 7.04
C SER A 370 -5.78 -28.00 6.58
N SER A 371 -5.16 -28.04 5.41
CA SER A 371 -4.54 -29.25 4.83
C SER A 371 -3.05 -29.09 4.54
N THR A 372 -2.53 -27.86 4.63
CA THR A 372 -1.10 -27.58 4.42
C THR A 372 -0.27 -28.07 5.62
N PRO A 373 0.72 -28.95 5.41
CA PRO A 373 1.63 -29.37 6.47
C PRO A 373 2.47 -28.19 6.98
N LEU A 374 2.61 -28.08 8.30
CA LEU A 374 3.60 -27.16 8.87
C LEU A 374 5.01 -27.69 8.65
N PRO A 375 6.00 -26.82 8.37
CA PRO A 375 7.37 -27.23 8.21
C PRO A 375 7.98 -27.58 9.57
N ASP A 376 9.03 -28.43 9.56
CA ASP A 376 9.87 -28.66 10.74
C ASP A 376 10.87 -27.51 10.93
N LEU A 377 10.32 -26.30 11.13
CA LEU A 377 11.05 -25.05 11.33
C LEU A 377 10.45 -24.29 12.51
N ALA A 378 11.30 -23.60 13.27
CA ALA A 378 10.91 -22.89 14.50
C ALA A 378 10.28 -21.50 14.25
N GLY A 379 10.28 -21.02 13.00
CA GLY A 379 9.73 -19.71 12.63
C GLY A 379 8.22 -19.57 12.84
N ASN A 380 7.71 -18.39 12.47
CA ASN A 380 6.32 -17.99 12.72
C ASN A 380 5.32 -18.58 11.72
N PHE A 381 5.35 -19.89 11.52
CA PHE A 381 4.53 -20.54 10.51
C PHE A 381 3.06 -20.68 10.94
N LEU A 382 2.16 -20.35 10.02
CA LEU A 382 0.72 -20.56 10.12
C LEU A 382 0.22 -21.22 8.84
N ALA A 383 -0.49 -22.34 8.98
CA ALA A 383 -1.07 -23.01 7.84
C ALA A 383 -2.29 -22.24 7.32
N PRO A 384 -2.47 -22.09 5.99
CA PRO A 384 -3.67 -21.51 5.40
C PRO A 384 -4.93 -22.19 5.92
N THR A 385 -5.88 -21.39 6.42
CA THR A 385 -7.04 -21.89 7.15
C THR A 385 -8.34 -21.30 6.60
N LEU A 386 -9.29 -22.16 6.27
CA LEU A 386 -10.67 -21.78 5.96
C LEU A 386 -11.58 -22.10 7.14
N ILE A 387 -12.43 -21.16 7.55
CA ILE A 387 -13.32 -21.33 8.70
C ILE A 387 -14.78 -21.36 8.22
N THR A 388 -15.45 -22.48 8.44
CA THR A 388 -16.88 -22.65 8.11
C THR A 388 -17.74 -22.53 9.36
N GLY A 389 -19.04 -22.29 9.23
CA GLY A 389 -20.00 -22.34 10.36
C GLY A 389 -20.11 -21.05 11.18
N VAL A 390 -19.30 -20.04 10.87
CA VAL A 390 -19.43 -18.69 11.41
C VAL A 390 -20.38 -17.87 10.53
N THR A 391 -21.30 -17.11 11.13
CA THR A 391 -22.18 -16.21 10.38
C THR A 391 -21.42 -15.07 9.72
N SER A 392 -21.85 -14.63 8.54
CA SER A 392 -21.20 -13.51 7.84
C SER A 392 -21.14 -12.22 8.67
N GLU A 393 -22.11 -11.99 9.54
CA GLU A 393 -22.24 -10.85 10.45
C GLU A 393 -21.20 -10.86 11.58
N ALA A 394 -20.71 -12.04 11.97
CA ALA A 394 -19.64 -12.19 12.94
C ALA A 394 -18.25 -12.11 12.29
N ALA A 395 -18.16 -12.47 11.00
CA ALA A 395 -16.91 -12.53 10.24
C ALA A 395 -16.59 -11.21 9.54
N GLN A 396 -16.54 -10.10 10.30
CA GLN A 396 -16.46 -8.75 9.74
C GLN A 396 -15.05 -8.16 9.71
N GLU A 397 -14.17 -8.65 10.57
CA GLU A 397 -12.83 -8.09 10.77
C GLU A 397 -11.83 -8.62 9.73
N GLU A 398 -10.82 -7.81 9.44
CA GLU A 398 -9.67 -8.21 8.63
C GLU A 398 -8.73 -9.10 9.47
N MET A 399 -8.35 -10.26 8.93
CA MET A 399 -7.40 -11.17 9.59
C MET A 399 -5.95 -10.77 9.32
N PHE A 400 -5.64 -10.28 8.12
CA PHE A 400 -4.28 -9.96 7.65
C PHE A 400 -3.29 -11.12 7.80
N GLY A 401 -3.76 -12.32 7.49
CA GLY A 401 -3.01 -13.57 7.44
C GLY A 401 -3.76 -14.57 6.56
N PRO A 402 -3.27 -15.80 6.40
CA PRO A 402 -3.82 -16.77 5.45
C PRO A 402 -5.06 -17.45 6.06
N VAL A 403 -6.04 -16.66 6.48
CA VAL A 403 -7.25 -17.12 7.17
C VAL A 403 -8.47 -16.43 6.58
N ALA A 404 -9.46 -17.21 6.16
CA ALA A 404 -10.70 -16.69 5.61
C ALA A 404 -11.91 -17.48 6.11
N THR A 405 -13.08 -16.84 6.11
CA THR A 405 -14.35 -17.50 6.46
C THR A 405 -15.11 -17.91 5.20
N VAL A 406 -15.92 -18.98 5.29
CA VAL A 406 -16.68 -19.53 4.16
C VAL A 406 -18.18 -19.47 4.42
N HIS A 407 -18.93 -18.94 3.44
CA HIS A 407 -20.35 -18.67 3.52
C HIS A 407 -21.09 -19.27 2.33
N GLN A 408 -22.03 -20.17 2.58
CA GLN A 408 -22.94 -20.67 1.54
C GLN A 408 -24.08 -19.68 1.29
N VAL A 409 -24.45 -19.50 0.03
CA VAL A 409 -25.56 -18.64 -0.39
C VAL A 409 -26.43 -19.34 -1.43
N ALA A 410 -27.69 -18.94 -1.53
CA ALA A 410 -28.66 -19.58 -2.41
C ALA A 410 -28.59 -19.10 -3.87
N ASP A 411 -28.33 -17.80 -4.06
CA ASP A 411 -28.42 -17.15 -5.38
C ASP A 411 -27.51 -15.91 -5.49
N ASP A 412 -27.52 -15.27 -6.67
CA ASP A 412 -26.70 -14.09 -6.98
C ASP A 412 -27.04 -12.89 -6.07
N ALA A 413 -28.32 -12.72 -5.72
CA ALA A 413 -28.77 -11.60 -4.91
C ALA A 413 -28.30 -11.74 -3.46
N GLU A 414 -28.35 -12.96 -2.91
CA GLU A 414 -27.78 -13.25 -1.61
C GLU A 414 -26.25 -13.15 -1.62
N ALA A 415 -25.58 -13.62 -2.67
CA ALA A 415 -24.13 -13.48 -2.82
C ALA A 415 -23.70 -12.00 -2.74
N VAL A 416 -24.39 -11.12 -3.46
CA VAL A 416 -24.16 -9.66 -3.41
C VAL A 416 -24.45 -9.09 -2.02
N ARG A 417 -25.54 -9.53 -1.37
CA ARG A 417 -25.89 -9.09 -0.01
C ARG A 417 -24.79 -9.43 0.99
N VAL A 418 -24.29 -10.66 0.97
CA VAL A 418 -23.21 -11.13 1.86
C VAL A 418 -21.90 -10.43 1.53
N ALA A 419 -21.55 -10.29 0.25
CA ALA A 419 -20.35 -9.58 -0.20
C ALA A 419 -20.32 -8.14 0.32
N ASN A 420 -21.45 -7.43 0.20
CA ASN A 420 -21.63 -6.05 0.66
C ASN A 420 -21.93 -5.91 2.16
N GLY A 421 -22.07 -7.02 2.88
CA GLY A 421 -22.39 -7.05 4.31
C GLY A 421 -21.24 -6.62 5.22
N THR A 422 -20.24 -5.91 4.70
CA THR A 422 -19.06 -5.45 5.43
C THR A 422 -18.91 -3.93 5.40
N PRO A 423 -18.34 -3.30 6.44
CA PRO A 423 -18.05 -1.87 6.39
C PRO A 423 -16.81 -1.54 5.53
N PHE A 424 -16.04 -2.55 5.10
CA PHE A 424 -14.88 -2.40 4.21
C PHE A 424 -15.29 -2.38 2.72
N GLY A 425 -14.35 -2.04 1.85
CA GLY A 425 -14.60 -1.98 0.41
C GLY A 425 -13.34 -1.70 -0.40
N LEU A 426 -12.33 -2.57 -0.28
CA LEU A 426 -11.08 -2.42 -1.01
C LEU A 426 -11.11 -3.19 -2.34
N GLU A 427 -11.15 -4.52 -2.27
CA GLU A 427 -11.17 -5.40 -3.45
C GLU A 427 -12.31 -6.42 -3.35
N GLY A 428 -12.71 -6.98 -4.48
CA GLY A 428 -13.66 -8.09 -4.58
C GLY A 428 -13.35 -8.97 -5.78
N TYR A 429 -13.83 -10.20 -5.74
CA TYR A 429 -13.55 -11.20 -6.77
C TYR A 429 -14.83 -11.99 -7.08
N VAL A 430 -15.04 -12.32 -8.35
CA VAL A 430 -16.18 -13.11 -8.82
C VAL A 430 -15.66 -14.19 -9.77
N PHE A 431 -15.92 -15.45 -9.47
CA PHE A 431 -15.69 -16.56 -10.38
C PHE A 431 -17.04 -17.01 -10.96
N ALA A 432 -17.12 -17.07 -12.28
CA ALA A 432 -18.35 -17.39 -13.01
C ALA A 432 -18.01 -18.06 -14.36
N GLY A 433 -18.83 -19.01 -14.78
CA GLY A 433 -18.69 -19.64 -16.09
C GLY A 433 -19.18 -18.72 -17.21
N ASN A 434 -20.27 -17.98 -16.95
CA ASN A 434 -20.75 -16.92 -17.81
C ASN A 434 -20.16 -15.56 -17.38
N GLU A 435 -19.29 -14.99 -18.22
CA GLU A 435 -18.64 -13.71 -17.93
C GLU A 435 -19.62 -12.54 -17.82
N GLU A 436 -20.71 -12.51 -18.62
CA GLU A 436 -21.72 -11.46 -18.54
C GLU A 436 -22.45 -11.48 -17.20
N ARG A 437 -22.81 -12.66 -16.71
CA ARG A 437 -23.38 -12.86 -15.37
C ARG A 437 -22.39 -12.47 -14.28
N GLY A 438 -21.13 -12.92 -14.40
CA GLY A 438 -20.05 -12.55 -13.49
C GLY A 438 -19.88 -11.03 -13.40
N MET A 439 -19.88 -10.34 -14.54
CA MET A 439 -19.82 -8.88 -14.61
C MET A 439 -21.07 -8.20 -14.02
N ALA A 440 -22.26 -8.78 -14.18
CA ALA A 440 -23.49 -8.27 -13.58
C ALA A 440 -23.47 -8.35 -12.04
N VAL A 441 -22.91 -9.43 -11.48
CA VAL A 441 -22.67 -9.57 -10.03
C VAL A 441 -21.58 -8.59 -9.58
N ALA A 442 -20.45 -8.55 -10.28
CA ALA A 442 -19.31 -7.71 -9.95
C ALA A 442 -19.66 -6.21 -9.84
N ARG A 443 -20.50 -5.71 -10.75
CA ARG A 443 -20.97 -4.30 -10.74
C ARG A 443 -21.80 -3.92 -9.50
N GLN A 444 -22.30 -4.91 -8.76
CA GLN A 444 -23.09 -4.69 -7.54
C GLN A 444 -22.27 -4.83 -6.26
N VAL A 445 -21.04 -5.38 -6.34
CA VAL A 445 -20.13 -5.49 -5.21
C VAL A 445 -19.51 -4.12 -4.92
N ARG A 446 -19.61 -3.66 -3.68
CA ARG A 446 -19.13 -2.36 -3.20
C ARG A 446 -17.67 -2.46 -2.77
N ALA A 447 -16.78 -2.47 -3.76
CA ALA A 447 -15.34 -2.44 -3.55
C ALA A 447 -14.68 -1.49 -4.55
N GLY A 448 -13.44 -1.10 -4.27
CA GLY A 448 -12.68 -0.24 -5.15
C GLY A 448 -12.25 -0.90 -6.46
N GLY A 449 -11.94 -2.20 -6.40
CA GLY A 449 -11.73 -3.06 -7.58
C GLY A 449 -12.53 -4.35 -7.45
N VAL A 450 -13.12 -4.81 -8.55
CA VAL A 450 -13.76 -6.14 -8.62
C VAL A 450 -13.28 -6.87 -9.86
N LYS A 451 -12.72 -8.07 -9.68
CA LYS A 451 -12.20 -8.89 -10.78
C LYS A 451 -13.15 -10.05 -11.06
N VAL A 452 -13.51 -10.23 -12.33
CA VAL A 452 -14.21 -11.42 -12.79
C VAL A 452 -13.18 -12.40 -13.35
N ASN A 453 -13.17 -13.63 -12.85
CA ASN A 453 -12.28 -14.70 -13.28
C ASN A 453 -10.79 -14.31 -13.24
N GLY A 454 -10.34 -13.66 -12.15
CA GLY A 454 -8.94 -13.32 -11.97
C GLY A 454 -8.56 -13.01 -10.52
N SER A 455 -7.37 -13.44 -10.12
CA SER A 455 -6.83 -13.36 -8.74
C SER A 455 -5.51 -12.60 -8.64
N THR A 456 -4.87 -12.28 -9.78
CA THR A 456 -3.49 -11.80 -9.83
C THR A 456 -3.27 -10.48 -9.09
N MET A 457 -2.10 -10.35 -8.44
CA MET A 457 -1.70 -9.15 -7.71
C MET A 457 -1.60 -7.91 -8.62
N LEU A 458 -1.12 -8.10 -9.85
CA LEU A 458 -1.10 -7.05 -10.87
C LEU A 458 -2.53 -6.80 -11.34
N SER A 459 -3.04 -5.60 -11.05
CA SER A 459 -4.35 -5.13 -11.48
C SER A 459 -4.50 -5.16 -13.01
N LEU A 460 -5.75 -5.11 -13.49
CA LEU A 460 -6.11 -5.13 -14.91
C LEU A 460 -5.36 -4.09 -15.76
N ASN A 461 -5.04 -2.93 -15.17
CA ASN A 461 -4.29 -1.86 -15.82
C ASN A 461 -3.53 -1.04 -14.77
N LEU A 462 -2.26 -0.70 -15.04
CA LEU A 462 -1.41 0.13 -14.18
C LEU A 462 -1.94 1.57 -14.01
N MET A 463 -2.68 2.06 -14.99
CA MET A 463 -3.30 3.38 -14.99
C MET A 463 -4.71 3.36 -14.39
N ALA A 464 -5.25 2.20 -14.02
CA ALA A 464 -6.53 2.17 -13.33
C ALA A 464 -6.37 2.76 -11.91
N PRO A 465 -7.36 3.55 -11.44
CA PRO A 465 -7.38 4.00 -10.06
C PRO A 465 -7.48 2.80 -9.13
N ARG A 466 -6.95 2.96 -7.91
CA ARG A 466 -7.04 2.02 -6.79
C ARG A 466 -7.84 2.68 -5.66
N PRO A 467 -9.17 2.84 -5.82
CA PRO A 467 -9.99 3.50 -4.81
C PRO A 467 -10.21 2.59 -3.62
N ALA A 468 -10.51 3.18 -2.47
CA ALA A 468 -10.91 2.47 -1.27
C ALA A 468 -12.25 3.02 -0.78
N TRP A 469 -13.17 2.13 -0.41
CA TRP A 469 -14.53 2.47 0.00
C TRP A 469 -14.77 2.10 1.47
N GLY A 470 -15.70 2.80 2.11
CA GLY A 470 -16.07 2.54 3.50
C GLY A 470 -14.87 2.70 4.44
N LEU A 471 -14.65 1.71 5.30
CA LEU A 471 -13.52 1.69 6.23
C LEU A 471 -12.19 1.30 5.59
N SER A 472 -12.17 0.90 4.31
CA SER A 472 -10.93 0.57 3.62
C SER A 472 -10.11 1.79 3.23
N GLY A 473 -10.62 3.01 3.37
CA GLY A 473 -9.78 4.18 3.14
C GLY A 473 -10.48 5.49 2.90
N LEU A 474 -9.65 6.49 2.60
CA LEU A 474 -10.04 7.85 2.22
C LEU A 474 -9.12 8.33 1.11
N GLY A 475 -9.69 8.88 0.04
CA GLY A 475 -8.94 9.22 -1.16
C GLY A 475 -8.72 8.01 -2.07
N VAL A 476 -7.95 8.22 -3.13
CA VAL A 476 -7.73 7.20 -4.17
C VAL A 476 -6.23 7.09 -4.39
N GLU A 477 -5.69 5.89 -4.27
CA GLU A 477 -4.33 5.61 -4.74
C GLU A 477 -4.37 5.21 -6.22
N GLY A 478 -3.20 5.17 -6.85
CA GLY A 478 -3.08 4.88 -8.27
C GLY A 478 -1.95 5.69 -8.89
N THR A 479 -1.66 5.43 -10.17
CA THR A 479 -0.56 6.12 -10.86
C THR A 479 -0.82 7.61 -10.96
N THR A 480 -2.01 7.99 -11.41
CA THR A 480 -2.42 9.39 -11.60
C THR A 480 -2.95 9.98 -10.28
N GLU A 481 -3.70 9.19 -9.54
CA GLU A 481 -4.46 9.65 -8.38
C GLU A 481 -3.55 9.99 -7.20
N THR A 482 -2.46 9.25 -7.04
CA THR A 482 -1.44 9.55 -6.01
C THR A 482 -0.66 10.82 -6.38
N PHE A 483 -0.34 11.02 -7.65
CA PHE A 483 0.26 12.27 -8.12
C PHE A 483 -0.65 13.46 -7.78
N ASP A 484 -1.92 13.37 -8.17
CA ASP A 484 -2.89 14.45 -7.96
C ASP A 484 -3.14 14.70 -6.47
N PHE A 485 -3.17 13.64 -5.64
CA PHE A 485 -3.34 13.73 -4.19
C PHE A 485 -2.33 14.68 -3.54
N PHE A 486 -1.06 14.63 -3.94
CA PHE A 486 -0.04 15.50 -3.36
C PHE A 486 -0.16 16.96 -3.81
N THR A 487 -1.11 17.29 -4.70
CA THR A 487 -1.31 18.63 -5.23
C THR A 487 -2.66 19.25 -4.88
N ASN A 488 -2.72 20.58 -4.96
CA ASN A 488 -3.96 21.30 -5.18
C ASN A 488 -3.85 22.22 -6.41
N SER A 489 -5.00 22.57 -6.98
CA SER A 489 -5.08 23.43 -8.15
C SER A 489 -5.02 24.91 -7.77
N ARG A 490 -4.23 25.68 -8.51
CA ARG A 490 -4.23 27.15 -8.51
C ARG A 490 -4.55 27.63 -9.92
N VAL A 491 -5.58 28.45 -10.06
CA VAL A 491 -5.94 29.09 -11.33
C VAL A 491 -5.41 30.52 -11.32
N VAL A 492 -4.70 30.91 -12.38
CA VAL A 492 -4.25 32.29 -12.61
C VAL A 492 -4.65 32.72 -14.01
N GLY A 493 -5.19 33.92 -14.14
CA GLY A 493 -5.65 34.46 -15.42
C GLY A 493 -5.76 35.98 -15.32
N VAL A 494 -5.84 36.64 -16.48
CA VAL A 494 -6.04 38.08 -16.55
C VAL A 494 -7.51 38.37 -16.82
N GLU A 495 -8.16 39.04 -15.87
CA GLU A 495 -9.52 39.54 -16.05
C GLU A 495 -9.50 40.90 -16.77
N ASN A 496 -9.70 40.90 -18.09
CA ASN A 496 -9.77 42.12 -18.91
C ASN A 496 -11.22 42.63 -19.03
N PHE A 497 -11.80 43.11 -17.93
CA PHE A 497 -13.12 43.73 -18.00
C PHE A 497 -13.04 45.16 -18.57
N SER A 498 -13.72 45.41 -19.69
CA SER A 498 -13.98 46.79 -20.13
C SER A 498 -15.08 47.43 -19.27
N ALA A 499 -15.10 48.77 -19.17
CA ALA A 499 -16.18 49.48 -18.47
C ALA A 499 -17.58 49.18 -19.05
N ALA A 500 -17.66 48.85 -20.34
CA ALA A 500 -18.88 48.37 -20.98
C ALA A 500 -19.23 46.93 -20.57
N GLY A 501 -18.23 46.05 -20.41
CA GLY A 501 -18.40 44.66 -19.95
C GLY A 501 -18.90 44.58 -18.50
N LEU A 502 -18.36 45.40 -17.59
CA LEU A 502 -18.87 45.46 -16.21
C LEU A 502 -20.33 45.94 -16.15
N LYS A 503 -20.70 46.90 -17.00
CA LYS A 503 -22.07 47.43 -17.06
C LYS A 503 -23.06 46.44 -17.67
N ALA A 504 -22.62 45.52 -18.52
CA ALA A 504 -23.45 44.47 -19.09
C ALA A 504 -23.65 43.27 -18.15
N VAL A 505 -22.72 43.04 -17.21
CA VAL A 505 -22.79 41.93 -16.23
C VAL A 505 -23.51 42.36 -14.95
N PHE A 506 -23.33 43.61 -14.51
CA PHE A 506 -23.83 44.07 -13.20
C PHE A 506 -24.81 45.25 -13.27
N GLY A 507 -25.13 45.77 -14.46
CA GLY A 507 -26.09 46.86 -14.68
C GLY A 507 -27.28 46.38 -15.50
#